data_AF-K9XCK6-F1
#
_entry.id   AF-K9XCK6-F1
#
_cell.length_a   1.000
_cell.length_b   1.000
_cell.length_c   1.000
_cell.angle_alpha   90.00
_cell.angle_beta   90.00
_cell.angle_gamma   90.00
#
_symmetry.space_group_name_H-M   'P 1'
#
loop_
_entity.id
_entity.type
_entity.pdbx_description
1 polymer ?
#
loop_
_entity_poly.entity_id
_entity_poly.type
_entity_poly.pdbx_seq_one_letter_code
_entity_poly.pdbx_strand_id
1 'polypeptide(L)'
;MRQPVTSVAIILSIILVFVSVYLPTTVLSQAELAGVKFGLPFSFIVQSQAYHPPFFPWQTSISSIWEHPIQIYFHVFFIDVVIVCLGSLFLSKLLQVIAIKLR
;
A
#
# COMPACT_ATOMS: atom_id res chain seq x y z
N MET A 1 19.14 -15.05 20.80
CA MET A 1 17.68 -15.29 20.65
C MET A 1 16.90 -13.97 20.53
N ARG A 2 17.19 -13.11 19.53
CA ARG A 2 16.67 -11.71 19.47
C ARG A 2 15.60 -11.43 18.39
N GLN A 3 15.12 -12.42 17.64
CA GLN A 3 14.55 -12.15 16.32
C GLN A 3 13.04 -12.33 16.06
N PRO A 4 12.17 -12.80 17.00
CA PRO A 4 10.76 -13.01 16.62
C PRO A 4 10.05 -11.69 16.29
N VAL A 5 10.37 -10.60 17.00
CA VAL A 5 9.72 -9.29 16.79
C VAL A 5 10.05 -8.72 15.42
N THR A 6 11.29 -8.84 14.97
CA THR A 6 11.70 -8.34 13.65
C THR A 6 11.08 -9.15 12.52
N SER A 7 11.06 -10.48 12.64
CA SER A 7 10.42 -11.34 11.64
C SER A 7 8.92 -11.08 11.55
N VAL A 8 8.24 -10.91 12.68
CA VAL A 8 6.81 -10.55 12.73
C VAL A 8 6.58 -9.18 12.07
N ALA A 9 7.42 -8.17 12.36
CA ALA A 9 7.30 -6.85 11.75
C ALA A 9 7.45 -6.90 10.23
N ILE A 10 8.39 -7.70 9.71
CA ILE A 10 8.58 -7.87 8.25
C ILE A 10 7.36 -8.51 7.61
N ILE A 11 6.87 -9.63 8.16
CA ILE A 11 5.69 -10.32 7.64
C ILE A 11 4.47 -9.40 7.65
N LEU A 12 4.26 -8.68 8.76
CA LEU A 12 3.17 -7.74 8.90
C LEU A 12 3.28 -6.59 7.90
N SER A 13 4.50 -6.08 7.65
CA SER A 13 4.72 -4.99 6.69
C SER A 13 4.40 -5.41 5.27
N ILE A 14 4.79 -6.62 4.87
CA ILE A 14 4.45 -7.18 3.55
C ILE A 14 2.93 -7.29 3.42
N ILE A 15 2.25 -7.87 4.41
CA ILE A 15 0.79 -8.01 4.41
C ILE A 15 0.11 -6.64 4.32
N LEU A 16 0.58 -5.65 5.09
CA LEU A 16 0.00 -4.31 5.11
C LEU A 16 0.12 -3.61 3.75
N VAL A 17 1.30 -3.68 3.12
CA VAL A 17 1.54 -3.11 1.78
C VAL A 17 0.67 -3.82 0.74
N PHE A 18 0.53 -5.15 0.80
CA PHE A 18 -0.37 -5.89 -0.11
C PHE A 18 -1.84 -5.52 0.07
N VAL A 19 -2.31 -5.45 1.32
CA VAL A 19 -3.71 -5.08 1.62
C VAL A 19 -4.02 -3.66 1.18
N SER A 20 -3.03 -2.76 1.22
CA SER A 20 -3.22 -1.36 0.81
C SER A 20 -3.67 -1.17 -0.64
N VAL A 21 -3.37 -2.14 -1.51
CA VAL A 21 -3.77 -2.13 -2.94
C VAL A 21 -5.29 -2.17 -3.11
N TYR A 22 -6.00 -2.76 -2.16
CA TYR A 22 -7.46 -2.88 -2.19
C TYR A 22 -8.17 -1.62 -1.69
N LEU A 23 -7.43 -0.61 -1.22
CA LEU A 23 -8.04 0.66 -0.84
C LEU A 23 -8.53 1.40 -2.09
N PRO A 24 -9.75 1.95 -2.05
CA PRO A 24 -10.28 2.70 -3.17
C PRO A 24 -9.48 3.98 -3.37
N THR A 25 -9.25 4.32 -4.63
CA THR A 25 -8.62 5.56 -5.06
C THR A 25 -9.63 6.42 -5.81
N THR A 26 -9.50 7.74 -5.65
CA THR A 26 -10.38 8.71 -6.29
C THR A 26 -9.74 9.17 -7.58
N VAL A 27 -10.47 8.99 -8.69
CA VAL A 27 -10.09 9.43 -10.03
C VAL A 27 -10.86 10.69 -10.36
N LEU A 28 -10.17 11.73 -10.84
CA LEU A 28 -10.75 13.05 -11.08
C LEU A 28 -11.04 13.30 -12.56
N SER A 29 -10.49 12.50 -13.47
CA SER A 29 -10.61 12.71 -14.90
C SER A 29 -10.53 11.43 -15.73
N GLN A 30 -11.04 11.49 -16.96
CA GLN A 30 -10.94 10.38 -17.92
C GLN A 30 -9.48 10.03 -18.26
N ALA A 31 -8.57 11.01 -18.23
CA ALA A 31 -7.15 10.78 -18.51
C ALA A 31 -6.49 9.93 -17.42
N GLU A 32 -6.90 10.09 -16.17
CA GLU A 32 -6.38 9.31 -15.04
C GLU A 32 -6.82 7.84 -15.07
N LEU A 33 -7.95 7.53 -15.72
CA LEU A 33 -8.43 6.14 -15.89
C LEU A 33 -7.48 5.28 -16.73
N ALA A 34 -6.68 5.87 -17.62
CA ALA A 34 -5.68 5.14 -18.39
C ALA A 34 -4.51 4.61 -17.52
N GLY A 35 -4.36 5.13 -16.30
CA GLY A 35 -3.26 4.78 -15.41
C GLY A 35 -3.62 4.99 -13.94
N VAL A 36 -4.64 4.28 -13.48
CA VAL A 36 -5.09 4.35 -12.09
C VAL A 36 -4.03 3.76 -11.19
N LYS A 37 -3.62 4.53 -10.17
CA LYS A 37 -2.52 4.20 -9.27
C LYS A 37 -3.06 3.60 -7.98
N PHE A 38 -2.53 2.45 -7.59
CA PHE A 38 -2.90 1.69 -6.40
C PHE A 38 -1.69 1.37 -5.53
N GLY A 39 -1.95 1.19 -4.24
CA GLY A 39 -0.95 0.86 -3.23
C GLY A 39 -0.51 2.07 -2.40
N LEU A 40 -0.15 1.77 -1.16
CA LEU A 40 0.43 2.69 -0.18
C LEU A 40 1.68 2.06 0.44
N PRO A 41 2.61 2.87 1.00
CA PRO A 41 2.63 4.33 1.03
C PRO A 41 2.84 5.01 -0.32
N PHE A 42 3.45 4.33 -1.29
CA PHE A 42 3.61 4.83 -2.65
C PHE A 42 2.91 3.90 -3.63
N SER A 43 2.41 4.45 -4.74
CA SER A 43 1.69 3.63 -5.69
C SER A 43 2.65 2.77 -6.50
N PHE A 44 2.66 1.47 -6.23
CA PHE A 44 3.49 0.49 -6.92
C PHE A 44 2.72 -0.34 -7.96
N ILE A 45 1.39 -0.21 -8.02
CA ILE A 45 0.54 -0.84 -9.03
C ILE A 45 -0.14 0.24 -9.85
N VAL A 46 -0.10 0.08 -11.18
CA VAL A 46 -0.85 0.92 -12.11
C VAL A 46 -1.72 0.03 -12.99
N GLN A 47 -3.00 0.35 -13.08
CA GLN A 47 -3.96 -0.40 -13.89
C GLN A 47 -4.67 0.55 -14.84
N SER A 48 -4.77 0.15 -16.11
CA SER A 48 -5.54 0.88 -17.12
C SER A 48 -7.01 0.46 -17.06
N GLN A 49 -7.84 1.30 -16.48
CA GLN A 49 -9.27 1.09 -16.32
C GLN A 49 -10.04 1.79 -17.44
N ALA A 50 -10.08 1.17 -18.62
CA ALA A 50 -10.71 1.72 -19.82
C ALA A 50 -12.26 1.63 -19.81
N TYR A 51 -12.91 2.06 -18.72
CA TYR A 51 -14.36 2.22 -18.65
C TYR A 51 -14.73 3.72 -18.61
N HIS A 52 -16.01 4.03 -18.83
CA HIS A 52 -16.52 5.41 -18.81
C HIS A 52 -17.45 5.59 -17.61
N PRO A 53 -16.99 6.17 -16.49
CA PRO A 53 -17.86 6.49 -15.38
C PRO A 53 -18.85 7.60 -15.76
N PRO A 54 -20.05 7.64 -15.14
CA PRO A 54 -21.08 8.63 -15.45
C PRO A 54 -20.71 10.06 -15.00
N PHE A 55 -19.88 10.20 -13.95
CA PHE A 55 -19.44 11.49 -13.42
C PHE A 55 -18.10 11.36 -12.69
N PHE A 56 -17.37 12.46 -12.59
CA PHE A 56 -16.16 12.62 -11.77
C PHE A 56 -16.45 13.57 -10.60
N PRO A 57 -15.84 13.38 -9.42
CA PRO A 57 -14.87 12.35 -9.06
C PRO A 57 -15.50 10.95 -8.96
N TRP A 58 -14.74 9.92 -9.34
CA TRP A 58 -15.16 8.52 -9.28
C TRP A 58 -14.23 7.73 -8.37
N GLN A 59 -14.78 6.95 -7.44
CA GLN A 59 -13.99 6.05 -6.61
C GLN A 59 -13.91 4.68 -7.27
N THR A 60 -12.69 4.17 -7.42
CA THR A 60 -12.43 2.86 -8.02
C THR A 60 -11.42 2.08 -7.19
N SER A 61 -11.50 0.77 -7.26
CA SER A 61 -10.56 -0.17 -6.64
C SER A 61 -9.90 -1.02 -7.71
N ILE A 62 -8.89 -1.79 -7.30
CA ILE A 62 -8.25 -2.74 -8.21
C ILE A 62 -9.28 -3.74 -8.75
N SER A 63 -9.34 -3.85 -10.08
CA SER A 63 -10.24 -4.77 -10.77
C SER A 63 -9.47 -6.00 -11.26
N SER A 64 -10.17 -6.93 -11.90
CA SER A 64 -9.57 -8.17 -12.41
C SER A 64 -8.37 -7.88 -13.32
N ILE A 65 -7.24 -8.54 -13.02
CA ILE A 65 -5.99 -8.47 -13.81
C ILE A 65 -6.22 -8.93 -15.26
N TRP A 66 -7.26 -9.74 -15.48
CA TRP A 66 -7.62 -10.29 -16.79
C TRP A 66 -8.43 -9.31 -17.64
N GLU A 67 -9.18 -8.41 -17.01
CA GLU A 67 -10.01 -7.41 -17.70
C GLU A 67 -9.23 -6.13 -17.98
N HIS A 68 -8.30 -5.80 -17.08
CA HIS A 68 -7.55 -4.56 -17.13
C HIS A 68 -6.06 -4.84 -16.95
N PRO A 69 -5.20 -4.46 -17.92
CA PRO A 69 -3.77 -4.71 -17.83
C PRO A 69 -3.17 -3.95 -16.65
N ILE A 70 -2.27 -4.64 -15.93
CA ILE A 70 -1.61 -4.13 -14.74
C ILE A 70 -0.11 -4.02 -14.97
N GLN A 71 0.47 -2.93 -14.52
CA GLN A 71 1.90 -2.72 -14.41
C GLN A 71 2.30 -2.67 -12.93
N ILE A 72 3.28 -3.49 -12.55
CA ILE A 72 3.79 -3.58 -11.18
C ILE A 72 5.21 -3.02 -11.12
N TYR A 73 5.41 -2.00 -10.31
CA TYR A 73 6.71 -1.40 -10.02
C TYR A 73 7.32 -2.06 -8.79
N PHE A 74 7.95 -3.22 -8.97
CA PHE A 74 8.56 -3.98 -7.89
C PHE A 74 9.57 -3.20 -7.05
N HIS A 75 10.31 -2.26 -7.67
CA HIS A 75 11.24 -1.42 -6.94
C HIS A 75 10.54 -0.53 -5.90
N VAL A 76 9.38 0.06 -6.26
CA VAL A 76 8.57 0.85 -5.32
C VAL A 76 7.99 -0.06 -4.24
N PHE A 77 7.49 -1.24 -4.61
CA PHE A 77 7.00 -2.22 -3.64
C PHE A 77 8.03 -2.58 -2.55
N PHE A 78 9.29 -2.85 -2.92
CA PHE A 78 10.32 -3.17 -1.93
C PHE A 78 10.66 -1.97 -1.05
N ILE A 79 10.69 -0.75 -1.60
CA ILE A 79 10.88 0.49 -0.84
C ILE A 79 9.75 0.65 0.19
N ASP A 80 8.52 0.45 -0.24
CA ASP A 80 7.32 0.54 0.61
C ASP A 80 7.38 -0.44 1.78
N VAL A 81 7.72 -1.70 1.52
CA VAL A 81 7.90 -2.71 2.57
C VAL A 81 8.98 -2.31 3.56
N VAL A 82 10.11 -1.78 3.10
CA VAL A 82 11.19 -1.31 3.98
C VAL A 82 10.72 -0.13 4.83
N ILE A 83 10.04 0.86 4.24
CA ILE A 83 9.52 2.04 4.95
C ILE A 83 8.53 1.63 6.04
N VAL A 84 7.55 0.78 5.70
CA VAL A 84 6.54 0.29 6.65
C VAL A 84 7.21 -0.53 7.76
N CYS A 85 8.20 -1.36 7.42
CA CYS A 85 8.94 -2.15 8.40
C CYS A 85 9.72 -1.26 9.39
N LEU A 86 10.44 -0.25 8.90
CA LEU A 86 11.17 0.69 9.75
C LEU A 86 10.22 1.48 10.65
N GLY A 87 9.09 1.96 10.10
CA GLY A 87 8.06 2.65 10.87
C GLY A 87 7.45 1.77 11.96
N SER A 88 7.13 0.51 11.66
CA SER A 88 6.59 -0.46 12.62
C SER A 88 7.57 -0.77 13.76
N LEU A 89 8.87 -0.95 13.44
CA LEU A 89 9.90 -1.17 14.45
C LEU A 89 10.11 0.06 15.33
N PHE A 90 10.14 1.25 14.73
CA PHE A 90 10.26 2.51 15.46
C PHE A 90 9.09 2.70 16.42
N LEU A 91 7.85 2.50 15.95
CA LEU A 91 6.64 2.59 16.77
C LEU A 91 6.68 1.58 17.93
N SER A 92 7.08 0.35 17.66
CA SER A 92 7.24 -0.69 18.69
C SER A 92 8.23 -0.29 19.78
N LYS A 93 9.36 0.32 19.39
CA LYS A 93 10.36 0.83 20.35
C LYS A 93 9.85 2.02 21.13
N LEU A 94 9.16 2.96 20.48
CA LEU A 94 8.58 4.12 21.13
C LEU A 94 7.55 3.71 22.19
N LEU A 95 6.67 2.76 21.86
CA LEU A 95 5.68 2.21 22.79
C LEU A 95 6.34 1.55 24.00
N GLN A 96 7.44 0.80 23.81
CA GLN A 96 8.20 0.23 24.92
C GLN A 96 8.75 1.32 25.85
N VAL A 97 9.32 2.39 25.30
CA VAL A 97 9.88 3.50 26.09
C VAL A 97 8.78 4.20 26.89
N ILE A 98 7.63 4.48 26.27
CA ILE A 98 6.49 5.12 26.95
C ILE A 98 5.94 4.21 28.06
N ALA A 99 5.77 2.91 27.78
CA ALA A 99 5.26 1.95 28.76
C ALA A 99 6.17 1.81 29.99
N ILE A 100 7.50 1.87 29.79
CA ILE A 100 8.46 1.86 30.89
C ILE A 100 8.35 3.14 31.72
N LYS A 101 8.18 4.30 31.09
CA LYS A 101 8.09 5.60 31.78
C LYS A 101 6.78 5.79 32.56
N LEU A 102 5.73 5.05 32.20
CA LEU A 102 4.42 5.07 32.87
C LEU A 102 4.34 4.14 34.10
N ARG A 103 5.30 3.23 34.26
CA ARG A 103 5.38 2.28 35.37
C ARG A 103 6.29 2.82 36.47
#